data_AF-A0AB37SVB8-F1
#
_entry.id   AF-A0AB37SVB8-F1
#
_cell.length_a   1.000
_cell.length_b   1.000
_cell.length_c   1.000
_cell.angle_alpha   90.00
_cell.angle_beta   90.00
_cell.angle_gamma   90.00
#
_symmetry.space_group_name_H-M   'P 1'
#
loop_
_entity.id
_entity.type
_entity.pdbx_description
1 polymer ?
#
loop_
_entity_poly.entity_id
_entity_poly.type
_entity_poly.pdbx_seq_one_letter_code
_entity_poly.pdbx_strand_id
1 'polypeptide(L)'
;MSTNFQKSDSGMKGGLAAIEECESTCKVIHSGVTSVRSDLRSGWQGAASQTFLNQLELWETDYLQVLKMLTEIKDLVNESDKTMNVSEDDINLTAMTAFGGNEGNRIFKELS
;
A
#
# COMPACT_ATOMS: atom_id res chain seq x y z
N MET A 1 7.66 22.42 -18.99
CA MET A 1 6.68 22.44 -17.89
C MET A 1 7.04 21.27 -16.98
N SER A 2 7.93 21.52 -16.01
CA SER A 2 8.45 20.49 -15.11
C SER A 2 7.37 20.19 -14.07
N THR A 3 6.66 19.08 -14.23
CA THR A 3 5.78 18.57 -13.19
C THR A 3 6.66 18.20 -11.99
N ASN A 4 6.55 18.97 -10.92
CA ASN A 4 7.10 18.67 -9.61
C ASN A 4 6.62 17.29 -9.17
N PHE A 5 7.37 16.24 -9.51
CA PHE A 5 7.18 14.86 -9.04
C PHE A 5 7.66 14.66 -7.60
N GLN A 6 7.92 15.74 -6.87
CA GLN A 6 8.10 15.74 -5.41
C GLN A 6 6.78 15.45 -4.65
N LYS A 7 5.92 14.54 -5.13
CA LYS A 7 4.87 14.00 -4.26
C LYS A 7 5.62 13.12 -3.26
N SER A 8 5.95 13.72 -2.12
CA SER A 8 6.99 13.24 -1.21
C SER A 8 6.79 11.78 -0.83
N ASP A 9 7.89 11.04 -0.85
CA ASP A 9 8.08 9.74 -0.19
C ASP A 9 7.34 9.63 1.17
N SER A 10 7.26 10.74 1.92
CA SER A 10 6.48 10.83 3.18
C SER A 10 4.97 10.60 3.02
N GLY A 11 4.36 11.03 1.91
CA GLY A 11 2.94 10.83 1.64
C GLY A 11 2.60 9.40 1.26
N MET A 12 3.46 8.72 0.50
CA MET A 12 3.32 7.31 0.16
C MET A 12 3.58 6.40 1.37
N LYS A 13 4.62 6.68 2.15
CA LYS A 13 4.87 5.98 3.42
C LYS A 13 3.74 6.17 4.44
N GLY A 14 3.18 7.37 4.52
CA GLY A 14 1.99 7.64 5.34
C GLY A 14 0.76 6.87 4.88
N GLY A 15 0.55 6.77 3.55
CA GLY A 15 -0.52 5.97 2.97
C GLY A 15 -0.38 4.47 3.27
N LEU A 16 0.84 3.92 3.14
CA LEU A 16 1.12 2.52 3.49
C LEU A 16 0.83 2.23 4.96
N ALA A 17 1.29 3.10 5.88
CA ALA A 17 1.03 2.94 7.31
C ALA A 17 -0.48 2.94 7.62
N ALA A 18 -1.25 3.82 6.97
CA ALA A 18 -2.70 3.87 7.13
C ALA A 18 -3.40 2.59 6.60
N ILE A 19 -2.92 2.04 5.49
CA ILE A 19 -3.44 0.77 4.94
C ILE A 19 -3.13 -0.39 5.90
N GLU A 20 -1.92 -0.45 6.46
CA GLU A 20 -1.52 -1.48 7.42
C GLU A 20 -2.34 -1.40 8.73
N GLU A 21 -2.59 -0.19 9.22
CA GLU A 21 -3.46 0.03 10.38
C GLU A 21 -4.90 -0.41 10.09
N CYS A 22 -5.41 -0.10 8.88
CA CYS A 22 -6.74 -0.53 8.44
C CYS A 22 -6.84 -2.06 8.37
N GLU A 23 -5.87 -2.74 7.75
CA GLU A 23 -5.81 -4.21 7.70
C GLU A 23 -5.77 -4.82 9.11
N SER A 24 -4.97 -4.26 10.01
CA SER A 24 -4.88 -4.71 11.40
C SER A 24 -6.23 -4.59 12.11
N THR A 25 -6.89 -3.44 11.95
CA THR A 25 -8.21 -3.19 12.52
C THR A 25 -9.26 -4.15 11.97
N CYS A 26 -9.27 -4.39 10.65
CA CYS A 26 -10.14 -5.37 10.01
C CYS A 26 -9.95 -6.78 10.60
N LYS A 27 -8.70 -7.22 10.80
CA LYS A 27 -8.38 -8.52 11.40
C LYS A 27 -8.89 -8.63 12.85
N VAL A 28 -8.76 -7.56 13.64
CA VAL A 28 -9.29 -7.51 15.02
C VAL A 28 -10.82 -7.65 15.02
N ILE A 29 -11.51 -6.92 14.16
CA ILE A 29 -12.98 -6.99 14.03
C ILE A 29 -13.40 -8.42 13.65
N HIS A 30 -12.74 -9.04 12.66
CA HIS A 30 -13.05 -10.41 12.24
C HIS A 30 -12.81 -11.44 13.34
N SER A 31 -11.75 -11.30 14.13
CA SER A 31 -11.53 -12.14 15.31
C SER A 31 -12.68 -12.00 16.33
N GLY A 32 -13.14 -10.76 16.57
CA GLY A 32 -14.27 -10.50 17.46
C GLY A 32 -15.57 -11.15 16.97
N VAL A 33 -15.88 -10.97 15.68
CA VAL A 33 -17.07 -11.60 15.07
C VAL A 33 -16.99 -13.12 15.12
N THR A 34 -15.81 -13.70 14.88
CA THR A 34 -15.60 -15.15 14.97
C THR A 34 -15.86 -15.68 16.38
N SER A 35 -15.41 -14.94 17.41
CA SER A 35 -15.69 -15.28 18.81
C SER A 35 -17.20 -15.25 19.09
N VAL A 36 -17.88 -14.17 18.70
CA VAL A 36 -19.34 -14.04 18.87
C VAL A 36 -20.08 -15.17 18.17
N ARG A 37 -19.66 -15.54 16.95
CA ARG A 37 -20.24 -16.67 16.22
C ARG A 37 -20.10 -17.99 16.99
N SER A 38 -18.93 -18.23 17.56
CA SER A 38 -18.66 -19.45 18.36
C SER A 38 -19.54 -19.50 19.60
N ASP A 39 -19.63 -18.40 20.34
CA ASP A 39 -20.43 -18.29 21.56
C ASP A 39 -21.92 -18.53 21.25
N LEU A 40 -22.43 -17.89 20.20
CA LEU A 40 -23.83 -18.04 19.80
C LEU A 40 -24.16 -19.44 19.30
N ARG A 41 -23.27 -20.10 18.55
CA ARG A 41 -23.48 -21.51 18.13
C ARG A 41 -23.60 -22.47 19.31
N SER A 42 -22.93 -22.18 20.43
CA SER A 42 -22.91 -23.08 21.59
C SER A 42 -24.21 -23.09 22.40
N GLY A 43 -24.93 -21.95 22.47
CA GLY A 43 -26.06 -21.78 23.37
C GLY A 43 -27.36 -21.29 22.72
N TRP A 44 -27.32 -20.76 21.49
CA TRP A 44 -28.48 -20.16 20.84
C TRP A 44 -29.03 -21.04 19.73
N GLN A 45 -30.19 -21.65 19.99
CA GLN A 45 -30.89 -22.51 19.04
C GLN A 45 -32.18 -21.88 18.51
N GLY A 46 -32.65 -22.36 17.36
CA GLY A 46 -33.90 -21.95 16.73
C GLY A 46 -33.70 -21.16 15.43
N ALA A 47 -34.81 -20.83 14.77
CA ALA A 47 -34.78 -20.18 13.45
C ALA A 47 -34.05 -18.84 13.45
N ALA A 48 -34.18 -18.04 14.52
CA ALA A 48 -33.52 -16.75 14.64
C ALA A 48 -31.99 -16.87 14.67
N SER A 49 -31.45 -17.87 15.38
CA SER A 49 -30.00 -18.08 15.44
C SER A 49 -29.46 -18.54 14.08
N GLN A 50 -30.20 -19.41 13.39
CA GLN A 50 -29.85 -19.83 12.03
C GLN A 50 -29.83 -18.64 11.04
N THR A 51 -30.83 -17.76 11.09
CA THR A 51 -30.85 -16.54 10.25
C THR A 51 -29.64 -15.65 10.54
N PHE A 52 -29.30 -15.42 11.81
CA PHE A 52 -28.14 -14.62 12.18
C PHE A 52 -26.82 -15.24 11.71
N LEU A 53 -26.65 -16.55 11.88
CA LEU A 53 -25.46 -17.28 11.41
C LEU A 53 -25.31 -17.19 9.89
N ASN A 54 -26.40 -17.30 9.13
CA ASN A 54 -26.36 -17.14 7.68
C ASN A 54 -25.95 -15.72 7.28
N GLN A 55 -26.43 -14.68 7.99
CA GLN A 55 -26.00 -13.29 7.74
C GLN A 55 -24.52 -13.08 8.09
N LEU A 56 -24.01 -13.74 9.12
CA LEU A 56 -22.59 -13.70 9.45
C LEU A 56 -21.71 -14.34 8.37
N GLU A 57 -22.16 -15.41 7.71
CA GLU A 57 -21.44 -16.01 6.59
C GLU A 57 -21.38 -15.08 5.37
N LEU A 58 -22.47 -14.35 5.09
CA LEU A 58 -22.48 -13.32 4.04
C LEU A 58 -21.53 -12.17 4.39
N TRP A 59 -21.58 -11.69 5.63
CA TRP A 59 -20.66 -10.67 6.12
C TRP A 59 -19.19 -11.11 6.02
N GLU A 60 -18.88 -12.38 6.34
CA GLU A 60 -17.53 -12.92 6.24
C GLU A 60 -17.03 -12.93 4.78
N THR A 61 -17.92 -13.18 3.82
CA THR A 61 -17.60 -13.08 2.39
C THR A 61 -17.24 -11.64 1.99
N ASP A 62 -18.03 -10.66 2.43
CA ASP A 62 -17.76 -9.25 2.15
C ASP A 62 -16.47 -8.77 2.83
N TYR A 63 -16.22 -9.21 4.07
CA TYR A 63 -14.98 -8.95 4.79
C TYR A 63 -13.74 -9.42 4.01
N LEU A 64 -13.79 -10.65 3.47
CA LEU A 64 -12.67 -11.18 2.68
C LEU A 64 -12.42 -10.37 1.40
N GLN A 65 -13.48 -9.84 0.77
CA GLN A 65 -13.34 -8.95 -0.39
C GLN A 65 -12.67 -7.63 0.00
N VAL A 66 -13.07 -7.02 1.13
CA VAL A 66 -12.43 -5.79 1.63
C VAL A 66 -10.96 -6.03 1.94
N LEU A 67 -10.62 -7.13 2.62
CA LEU A 67 -9.23 -7.44 2.94
C LEU A 67 -8.38 -7.65 1.67
N LYS A 68 -8.94 -8.31 0.66
CA LYS A 68 -8.30 -8.49 -0.65
C LYS A 68 -8.04 -7.14 -1.31
N MET A 69 -9.02 -6.24 -1.37
CA MET A 69 -8.84 -4.91 -1.95
C MET A 69 -7.78 -4.09 -1.20
N LEU A 70 -7.75 -4.16 0.13
CA LEU A 70 -6.70 -3.50 0.93
C LEU A 70 -5.30 -4.02 0.58
N THR A 71 -5.16 -5.33 0.42
CA THR A 71 -3.90 -5.96 0.01
C THR A 71 -3.49 -5.51 -1.39
N GLU A 72 -4.42 -5.49 -2.35
CA GLU A 72 -4.15 -5.04 -3.72
C GLU A 72 -3.72 -3.57 -3.76
N ILE A 73 -4.37 -2.69 -2.98
CA ILE A 73 -3.96 -1.29 -2.87
C ILE A 73 -2.56 -1.17 -2.26
N LYS A 74 -2.26 -1.96 -1.21
CA LYS A 74 -0.93 -1.98 -0.59
C LYS A 74 0.15 -2.37 -1.61
N ASP A 75 -0.11 -3.40 -2.40
CA ASP A 75 0.83 -3.88 -3.42
C ASP A 75 1.06 -2.82 -4.52
N LEU A 76 0.00 -2.16 -4.98
CA LEU A 76 0.10 -1.07 -5.96
C LEU A 76 0.90 0.12 -5.42
N VAL A 77 0.70 0.50 -4.16
CA VAL A 77 1.46 1.60 -3.54
C VAL A 77 2.92 1.23 -3.37
N ASN A 78 3.23 0.00 -2.94
CA ASN A 78 4.60 -0.50 -2.85
C ASN A 78 5.31 -0.54 -4.20
N GLU A 79 4.63 -0.97 -5.26
CA GLU A 79 5.21 -1.00 -6.61
C GLU A 79 5.44 0.40 -7.16
N SER A 80 4.52 1.33 -6.87
CA SER A 80 4.69 2.75 -7.19
C SER A 80 5.90 3.35 -6.48
N ASP A 81 6.15 2.99 -5.22
CA ASP A 81 7.31 3.44 -4.45
C ASP A 81 8.64 2.94 -5.04
N LYS A 82 8.71 1.66 -5.38
CA LYS A 82 9.88 1.09 -6.05
C LYS A 82 10.16 1.75 -7.39
N THR A 83 9.13 1.91 -8.22
CA THR A 83 9.27 2.53 -9.55
C THR A 83 9.75 3.98 -9.44
N MET A 84 9.24 4.72 -8.45
CA MET A 84 9.66 6.10 -8.20
C MET A 84 11.14 6.18 -7.80
N ASN A 85 11.58 5.35 -6.86
CA ASN A 85 12.97 5.33 -6.40
C ASN A 85 13.95 4.98 -7.54
N VAL A 86 13.61 3.99 -8.38
CA VAL A 86 14.43 3.64 -9.56
C VAL A 86 14.52 4.80 -10.56
N SER A 87 13.40 5.50 -10.80
CA SER A 87 13.37 6.67 -11.70
C SER A 87 14.21 7.83 -11.16
N GLU A 88 14.17 8.09 -9.85
CA GLU A 88 15.02 9.11 -9.22
C GLU A 88 16.52 8.77 -9.33
N ASP A 89 16.89 7.51 -9.13
CA ASP A 89 18.27 7.04 -9.29
C ASP A 89 18.77 7.20 -10.74
N ASP A 90 17.94 6.85 -11.73
CA ASP A 90 18.27 7.00 -13.16
C ASP A 90 18.39 8.48 -13.58
N ILE A 91 17.51 9.35 -13.06
CA ILE A 91 17.59 10.80 -13.29
C ILE A 91 18.87 11.36 -12.66
N ASN A 92 19.20 10.97 -11.43
CA ASN A 92 20.42 11.39 -10.75
C ASN A 92 21.68 10.92 -11.49
N LEU A 93 21.71 9.66 -11.93
CA LEU A 93 22.82 9.11 -12.71
C LEU A 93 22.99 9.84 -14.05
N THR A 94 21.89 10.10 -14.75
CA THR A 94 21.90 10.84 -16.02
C THR A 94 22.33 12.29 -15.83
N ALA A 95 21.88 12.96 -14.77
CA ALA A 95 22.32 14.31 -14.44
C ALA A 95 23.82 14.36 -14.07
N MET A 96 24.30 13.39 -13.29
CA MET A 96 25.72 13.29 -12.93
C MET A 96 26.61 13.01 -14.14
N THR A 97 26.15 12.20 -15.10
CA THR A 97 26.89 11.91 -16.33
C THR A 97 26.81 13.06 -17.35
N ALA A 98 25.68 13.76 -17.45
CA ALA A 98 25.49 14.90 -18.34
C ALA A 98 26.25 16.17 -17.90
N PHE A 99 26.50 16.35 -16.60
CA PHE A 99 27.28 17.48 -16.07
C PHE A 99 28.70 17.11 -15.61
N GLY A 100 29.02 15.82 -15.46
CA GLY A 100 30.30 15.32 -14.93
C GLY A 100 31.23 14.67 -15.94
N GLY A 101 30.86 14.60 -17.22
CA GLY A 101 31.72 14.08 -18.28
C GLY A 101 32.71 15.13 -18.78
N ASN A 102 33.91 15.19 -18.19
CA ASN A 102 35.24 15.56 -18.74
C ASN A 102 35.41 16.41 -20.04
N GLU A 103 34.46 17.27 -20.43
CA GLU A 103 34.53 18.11 -21.63
C GLU A 103 34.80 19.59 -21.31
N GLY A 104 34.43 20.03 -20.11
CA GLY A 104 34.71 21.41 -19.66
C GLY A 104 36.21 21.71 -19.55
N ASN A 105 37.05 20.70 -19.31
CA ASN A 105 38.50 20.89 -19.14
C ASN A 105 39.31 20.80 -20.45
N ARG A 106 38.66 20.44 -21.58
CA ARG A 106 39.32 20.43 -22.90
C ARG A 106 39.30 21.82 -23.54
N ILE A 107 38.19 22.54 -23.42
CA ILE A 107 38.04 23.87 -24.02
C ILE A 107 38.98 24.90 -23.35
N PHE A 108 39.18 24.81 -22.03
CA PHE A 108 40.13 25.70 -21.34
C PHE A 108 41.60 25.38 -21.63
N LYS A 109 41.94 24.15 -22.04
CA LYS A 109 43.32 23.75 -22.34
C LYS A 109 43.73 24.06 -23.79
N GLU A 110 42.77 24.24 -24.69
CA GLU A 110 43.05 24.70 -26.07
C GLU A 110 43.03 26.24 -26.21
N LEU A 111 42.66 26.97 -25.15
CA LEU A 111 42.63 28.45 -25.10
C LEU A 111 43.71 29.06 -24.18
N SER A 112 44.56 28.23 -23.56
CA SER A 112 45.72 28.63 -22.73
C SER A 112 47.03 28.25 -23.40
#